data_AF-A0A6A5YH88-F1
#
_entry.id   AF-A0A6A5YH88-F1
#
_cell.length_a   1.000
_cell.length_b   1.000
_cell.length_c   1.000
_cell.angle_alpha   90.00
_cell.angle_beta   90.00
_cell.angle_gamma   90.00
#
_symmetry.space_group_name_H-M   'P 1'
#
loop_
_entity.id
_entity.type
_entity.pdbx_description
1 polymer ?
#
loop_
_entity_poly.entity_id
_entity_poly.type
_entity_poly.pdbx_seq_one_letter_code
_entity_poly.pdbx_strand_id
1 'polypeptide(L)'
;MAAPLAPSPSHSHSHDNNLNTETIHNTRRSLLEWIQLSVPNQRSTTLLPSLPTDTLCWGLKWLRNYISHLVEQDDKLYPEFLDLVPEAEWAARGFAYAGWHWGPPPEETVEKLTKEELLGFLWADVGVYDEVLRNVNFWRREIKRLKRERVAQRMDLKGPVFDGRAKEMRD
;
A
#
# COMPACT_ATOMS: atom_id res chain seq x y z
N MET A 1 -24.98 14.01 -60.05
CA MET A 1 -24.58 15.28 -59.41
C MET A 1 -24.08 14.94 -58.02
N ALA A 2 -22.75 14.92 -57.82
CA ALA A 2 -22.12 14.52 -56.57
C ALA A 2 -21.72 15.78 -55.78
N ALA A 3 -22.10 15.85 -54.51
CA ALA A 3 -21.71 16.92 -53.60
C ALA A 3 -20.23 16.78 -53.19
N PRO A 4 -19.49 17.89 -53.00
CA PRO A 4 -18.11 17.83 -52.53
C PRO A 4 -18.06 17.49 -51.04
N LEU A 5 -17.31 16.46 -50.70
CA LEU A 5 -16.98 16.07 -49.32
C LEU A 5 -16.15 17.17 -48.67
N ALA A 6 -16.61 17.68 -47.54
CA ALA A 6 -15.84 18.58 -46.68
C ALA A 6 -14.60 17.84 -46.12
N PRO A 7 -13.43 18.51 -46.01
CA PRO A 7 -12.26 17.91 -45.43
C PRO A 7 -12.45 17.70 -43.93
N SER A 8 -12.23 16.45 -43.48
CA SER A 8 -12.18 16.07 -42.07
C SER A 8 -11.07 16.84 -41.34
N PRO A 9 -11.29 17.32 -40.10
CA PRO A 9 -10.23 17.92 -39.31
C PRO A 9 -9.20 16.84 -38.94
N SER A 10 -8.00 17.00 -39.46
CA SER A 10 -6.82 16.26 -39.04
C SER A 10 -6.55 16.54 -37.56
N HIS A 11 -6.80 15.55 -36.70
CA HIS A 11 -6.29 15.55 -35.34
C HIS A 11 -4.76 15.47 -35.37
N SER A 12 -4.13 16.64 -35.32
CA SER A 12 -2.72 16.78 -35.01
C SER A 12 -2.51 16.38 -33.55
N HIS A 13 -2.09 15.14 -33.31
CA HIS A 13 -1.42 14.77 -32.07
C HIS A 13 -0.09 15.52 -32.02
N SER A 14 -0.09 16.68 -31.38
CA SER A 14 1.14 17.36 -30.95
C SER A 14 1.79 16.49 -29.89
N HIS A 15 2.69 15.60 -30.31
CA HIS A 15 3.66 15.00 -29.40
C HIS A 15 4.64 16.12 -28.99
N ASP A 16 4.35 16.78 -27.88
CA ASP A 16 5.28 17.69 -27.20
C ASP A 16 6.41 16.88 -26.55
N ASN A 17 7.23 16.25 -27.40
CA ASN A 17 8.37 15.42 -27.02
C ASN A 17 9.61 16.28 -26.78
N ASN A 18 9.66 16.98 -25.64
CA ASN A 18 10.91 17.28 -24.94
C ASN A 18 10.64 17.78 -23.51
N LEU A 19 9.91 16.98 -22.72
CA LEU A 19 9.92 17.16 -21.28
C LEU A 19 11.34 16.86 -20.77
N ASN A 20 12.00 17.88 -20.23
CA ASN A 20 13.30 17.73 -19.55
C ASN A 20 13.21 16.58 -18.54
N THR A 21 14.19 15.67 -18.54
CA THR A 21 14.31 14.54 -17.61
C THR A 21 14.09 14.97 -16.15
N GLU A 22 14.59 16.15 -15.79
CA GLU A 22 14.37 16.74 -14.46
C GLU A 22 12.89 17.02 -14.17
N THR A 23 12.14 17.54 -15.14
CA THR A 23 10.69 17.76 -15.04
C THR A 23 9.93 16.44 -14.87
N ILE A 24 10.34 15.38 -15.57
CA ILE A 24 9.75 14.04 -15.41
C ILE A 24 10.00 13.51 -13.99
N HIS A 25 11.24 13.60 -13.49
CA HIS A 25 11.56 13.16 -12.13
C HIS A 25 10.79 13.94 -11.07
N ASN A 26 10.69 15.27 -11.21
CA ASN A 26 9.99 16.11 -10.25
C ASN A 26 8.49 15.83 -10.24
N THR A 27 7.85 15.71 -11.41
CA THR A 27 6.41 15.39 -11.49
C THR A 27 6.09 14.00 -10.92
N ARG A 28 6.94 13.01 -11.17
CA ARG A 28 6.81 11.67 -10.56
C ARG A 28 6.99 11.71 -9.05
N ARG A 29 7.97 12.47 -8.54
CA ARG A 29 8.17 12.65 -7.10
C ARG A 29 6.94 13.28 -6.45
N SER A 30 6.42 14.38 -7.00
CA SER A 30 5.23 15.03 -6.47
C SER A 30 4.01 14.10 -6.46
N LEU A 31 3.86 13.25 -7.48
CA LEU A 31 2.80 12.25 -7.50
C LEU A 31 2.98 11.20 -6.41
N LEU A 32 4.19 10.67 -6.21
CA LEU A 32 4.45 9.72 -5.13
C LEU A 32 4.22 10.33 -3.75
N GLU A 33 4.67 11.56 -3.51
CA GLU A 33 4.44 12.28 -2.26
C GLU A 33 2.93 12.47 -2.00
N TRP A 34 2.16 12.76 -3.04
CA TRP A 34 0.71 12.86 -2.97
C TRP A 34 0.04 11.51 -2.66
N ILE A 35 0.49 10.42 -3.29
CA ILE A 35 -0.03 9.07 -3.03
C ILE A 35 0.28 8.65 -1.59
N GLN A 36 1.54 8.79 -1.17
CA GLN A 36 2.08 8.31 0.10
C GLN A 36 1.80 9.25 1.28
N LEU A 37 0.94 10.25 1.10
CA LEU A 37 0.63 11.23 2.12
C LEU A 37 0.03 10.53 3.36
N SER A 38 0.60 10.80 4.53
CA SER A 38 0.24 10.12 5.77
C SER A 38 -1.16 10.45 6.28
N VAL A 39 -1.72 11.59 5.87
CA VAL A 39 -3.07 12.04 6.23
C VAL A 39 -3.89 12.15 4.94
N PRO A 40 -4.69 11.13 4.57
CA PRO A 40 -5.41 11.09 3.30
C PRO A 40 -6.20 12.35 2.96
N ASN A 41 -6.81 12.98 3.97
CA ASN A 41 -7.64 14.18 3.83
C ASN A 41 -6.84 15.45 3.48
N GLN A 42 -5.51 15.42 3.53
CA GLN A 42 -4.64 16.53 3.17
C GLN A 42 -4.15 16.48 1.71
N ARG A 43 -4.56 15.45 0.94
CA ARG A 43 -4.21 15.37 -0.48
C ARG A 43 -4.78 16.55 -1.26
N SER A 44 -3.90 17.24 -1.97
CA SER A 44 -4.30 18.35 -2.84
C SER A 44 -5.20 17.87 -3.97
N THR A 45 -6.35 18.52 -4.16
CA THR A 45 -7.27 18.26 -5.27
C THR A 45 -6.80 18.86 -6.60
N THR A 46 -5.84 19.78 -6.56
CA THR A 46 -5.35 20.49 -7.74
C THR A 46 -4.07 19.90 -8.31
N LEU A 47 -3.35 19.06 -7.55
CA LEU A 47 -2.10 18.48 -8.01
C LEU A 47 -2.31 17.54 -9.20
N LEU A 48 -3.16 16.51 -9.08
CA LEU A 48 -3.30 15.51 -10.14
C LEU A 48 -3.71 16.12 -11.50
N PRO A 49 -4.69 17.04 -11.60
CA PRO A 49 -5.03 17.67 -12.88
C PRO A 49 -3.86 18.44 -13.51
N SER A 50 -2.92 18.95 -12.71
CA SER A 50 -1.76 19.70 -13.20
C SER A 50 -0.66 18.81 -13.79
N LEU A 51 -0.69 17.51 -13.53
CA LEU A 51 0.35 16.59 -13.99
C LEU A 51 0.18 16.19 -15.47
N PRO A 52 1.29 15.88 -16.18
CA PRO A 52 1.23 15.28 -17.51
C PRO A 52 0.56 13.91 -17.50
N THR A 53 -0.13 13.56 -18.59
CA THR A 53 -0.81 12.26 -18.76
C THR A 53 0.15 11.09 -18.56
N ASP A 54 1.37 11.16 -19.10
CA ASP A 54 2.38 10.10 -18.94
C ASP A 54 2.77 9.88 -17.47
N THR A 55 2.84 10.96 -16.68
CA THR A 55 3.11 10.87 -15.24
C THR A 55 1.93 10.23 -14.50
N LEU A 56 0.69 10.55 -14.88
CA LEU A 56 -0.52 9.94 -14.32
C LEU A 56 -0.60 8.44 -14.67
N CYS A 57 -0.35 8.06 -15.92
CA CYS A 57 -0.27 6.66 -16.35
C CYS A 57 0.79 5.90 -15.54
N TRP A 58 2.00 6.44 -15.46
CA TRP A 58 3.08 5.85 -14.67
C TRP A 58 2.69 5.69 -13.20
N GLY A 59 2.10 6.72 -12.59
CA GLY A 59 1.72 6.69 -11.19
C GLY A 59 0.59 5.72 -10.90
N LEU A 60 -0.39 5.59 -11.82
CA LEU A 60 -1.45 4.60 -11.68
C LEU A 60 -0.88 3.19 -11.75
N LYS A 61 -0.02 2.89 -12.73
CA LYS A 61 0.67 1.58 -12.81
C LYS A 61 1.47 1.28 -11.55
N TRP A 62 2.24 2.25 -11.07
CA TRP A 62 3.02 2.14 -9.84
C TRP A 62 2.13 1.87 -8.62
N LEU A 63 1.08 2.67 -8.44
CA LEU A 63 0.13 2.55 -7.34
C LEU A 63 -0.51 1.17 -7.32
N ARG A 64 -0.93 0.71 -8.50
CA ARG A 64 -1.56 -0.58 -8.65
C ARG A 64 -0.64 -1.75 -8.28
N ASN A 65 0.58 -1.74 -8.78
CA ASN A 65 1.59 -2.73 -8.38
C ASN A 65 1.85 -2.69 -6.87
N TYR A 66 1.93 -1.49 -6.29
CA TYR A 66 2.17 -1.34 -4.87
C TYR A 66 1.00 -1.83 -4.00
N ILE A 67 -0.25 -1.61 -4.41
CA ILE A 67 -1.42 -2.19 -3.74
C ILE A 67 -1.36 -3.71 -3.77
N SER A 68 -1.09 -4.32 -4.94
CA SER A 68 -0.91 -5.79 -5.03
C SER A 68 0.16 -6.29 -4.05
N HIS A 69 1.29 -5.59 -3.96
CA HIS A 69 2.34 -5.94 -3.00
C HIS A 69 1.87 -5.83 -1.54
N LEU A 70 1.04 -4.84 -1.20
CA LEU A 70 0.47 -4.71 0.14
C LEU A 70 -0.55 -5.81 0.44
N VAL A 71 -1.38 -6.19 -0.52
CA VAL A 71 -2.33 -7.31 -0.38
C VAL A 71 -1.57 -8.62 -0.11
N GLU A 72 -0.50 -8.89 -0.87
CA GLU A 72 0.36 -10.06 -0.60
C GLU A 72 1.01 -10.03 0.79
N GLN A 73 1.33 -8.83 1.30
CA GLN A 73 1.85 -8.69 2.67
C GLN A 73 0.75 -8.97 3.69
N ASP A 74 -0.47 -8.47 3.48
CA ASP A 74 -1.62 -8.70 4.35
C ASP A 74 -1.90 -10.20 4.51
N ASP A 75 -1.92 -10.93 3.39
CA ASP A 75 -2.12 -12.38 3.35
C ASP A 75 -1.03 -13.18 4.08
N LYS A 76 0.21 -12.67 4.11
CA LYS A 76 1.32 -13.30 4.84
C LYS A 76 1.29 -12.98 6.34
N LEU A 77 0.86 -11.78 6.70
CA LEU A 77 0.88 -11.30 8.09
C LEU A 77 -0.24 -11.92 8.92
N TYR A 78 -1.41 -12.18 8.33
CA TYR A 78 -2.53 -12.74 9.09
C TYR A 78 -2.24 -14.13 9.68
N PRO A 79 -1.70 -15.13 8.94
CA PRO A 79 -1.28 -16.41 9.53
C PRO A 79 -0.21 -16.24 10.61
N GLU A 80 0.77 -15.36 10.40
CA GLU A 80 1.79 -15.07 11.41
C GLU A 80 1.19 -14.50 12.71
N PHE A 81 0.18 -13.62 12.59
CA PHE A 81 -0.59 -13.14 13.73
C PHE A 81 -1.32 -14.30 14.42
N LEU A 82 -2.03 -15.15 13.67
CA LEU A 82 -2.76 -16.30 14.24
C LEU A 82 -1.85 -17.26 15.00
N ASP A 83 -0.64 -17.55 14.50
CA ASP A 83 0.34 -18.40 15.17
C ASP A 83 0.87 -17.80 16.48
N LEU A 84 0.81 -16.47 16.61
CA LEU A 84 1.24 -15.74 17.80
C LEU A 84 0.15 -15.62 18.87
N VAL A 85 -1.13 -15.65 18.48
CA VAL A 85 -2.26 -15.60 19.40
C VAL A 85 -2.40 -16.93 20.16
N PRO A 86 -2.44 -16.94 21.50
CA PRO A 86 -2.67 -18.15 22.28
C PRO A 86 -4.01 -18.82 21.93
N GLU A 87 -4.08 -20.15 21.97
CA GLU A 87 -5.31 -20.87 21.65
C GLU A 87 -6.48 -20.54 22.59
N ALA A 88 -6.18 -20.15 23.83
CA ALA A 88 -7.14 -19.72 24.84
C ALA A 88 -7.84 -18.39 24.47
N GLU A 89 -7.24 -17.58 23.59
CA GLU A 89 -7.81 -16.33 23.08
C GLU A 89 -8.66 -16.58 21.84
N TRP A 90 -9.64 -17.49 21.98
CA TRP A 90 -10.53 -17.91 20.89
C TRP A 90 -11.25 -16.75 20.21
N ALA A 91 -11.55 -15.66 20.94
CA ALA A 91 -12.18 -14.47 20.39
C ALA A 91 -11.24 -13.67 19.45
N ALA A 92 -9.93 -13.67 19.72
CA ALA A 92 -8.93 -13.06 18.85
C ALA A 92 -8.62 -13.95 17.64
N ARG A 93 -8.69 -15.28 17.79
CA ARG A 93 -8.60 -16.24 16.67
C ARG A 93 -9.87 -16.27 15.81
N GLY A 94 -11.03 -15.98 16.41
CA GLY A 94 -12.34 -15.95 15.75
C GLY A 94 -12.56 -14.75 14.84
N PHE A 95 -11.57 -13.86 14.68
CA PHE A 95 -11.60 -12.81 13.68
C PHE A 95 -11.53 -13.45 12.29
N ALA A 96 -12.67 -13.56 11.61
CA ALA A 96 -12.74 -14.06 10.25
C ALA A 96 -12.08 -13.04 9.31
N TYR A 97 -10.82 -13.28 8.95
CA TYR A 97 -10.15 -12.50 7.91
C TYR A 97 -10.72 -12.91 6.57
N ALA A 98 -11.47 -12.00 5.95
CA ALA A 98 -12.08 -12.22 4.64
C ALA A 98 -11.08 -12.09 3.47
N GLY A 99 -9.84 -11.69 3.74
CA GLY A 99 -8.89 -11.35 2.69
C GLY A 99 -9.13 -9.96 2.11
N TRP A 100 -8.08 -9.38 1.55
CA TRP A 100 -8.23 -8.31 0.56
C TRP A 100 -8.35 -8.92 -0.84
N HIS A 101 -9.44 -8.63 -1.53
CA HIS A 101 -9.56 -8.92 -2.96
C HIS A 101 -9.66 -7.61 -3.74
N TRP A 102 -8.65 -7.35 -4.56
CA TRP A 102 -8.61 -6.16 -5.40
C TRP A 102 -8.29 -6.57 -6.84
N GLY A 103 -9.25 -6.34 -7.74
CA GLY A 103 -9.19 -6.74 -9.15
C GLY A 103 -9.11 -5.53 -10.07
N PRO A 104 -7.94 -4.88 -10.21
CA PRO A 104 -7.80 -3.75 -11.11
C PRO A 104 -7.89 -4.20 -12.58
N PRO A 105 -8.30 -3.29 -13.49
CA PRO A 105 -8.17 -3.52 -14.92
C PRO A 105 -6.71 -3.83 -15.33
N PRO A 106 -6.49 -4.66 -16.38
CA PRO A 106 -5.15 -5.03 -16.85
C PRO A 106 -4.29 -3.80 -17.19
N GLU A 107 -2.98 -3.89 -16.96
CA GLU A 107 -2.05 -2.77 -17.13
C GLU A 107 -2.04 -2.20 -18.56
N GLU A 108 -2.24 -3.06 -19.56
CA GLU A 108 -2.33 -2.71 -20.99
C GLU A 108 -3.48 -1.77 -21.33
N THR A 109 -4.48 -1.68 -20.43
CA THR A 109 -5.62 -0.76 -20.61
C THR A 109 -5.29 0.65 -20.13
N VAL A 110 -4.30 0.82 -19.26
CA VAL A 110 -3.98 2.13 -18.64
C VAL A 110 -3.53 3.16 -19.67
N GLU A 111 -2.76 2.74 -20.67
CA GLU A 111 -2.26 3.64 -21.73
C GLU A 111 -3.36 4.13 -22.68
N LYS A 112 -4.53 3.49 -22.65
CA LYS A 112 -5.68 3.85 -23.49
C LYS A 112 -6.67 4.76 -22.78
N LEU A 113 -6.45 5.03 -21.49
CA LEU A 113 -7.34 5.85 -20.68
C LEU A 113 -7.17 7.33 -21.03
N THR A 114 -8.30 8.04 -21.03
CA THR A 114 -8.32 9.51 -21.06
C THR A 114 -7.73 10.08 -19.76
N LYS A 115 -7.34 11.36 -19.79
CA LYS A 115 -6.80 12.02 -18.60
C LYS A 115 -7.83 12.01 -17.46
N GLU A 116 -9.09 12.25 -17.77
CA GLU A 116 -10.20 12.25 -16.82
C GLU A 116 -10.39 10.88 -16.16
N GLU A 117 -10.32 9.80 -16.95
CA GLU A 117 -10.37 8.43 -16.44
C GLU A 117 -9.18 8.11 -15.53
N LEU A 118 -7.96 8.50 -15.94
CA LEU A 118 -6.75 8.34 -15.11
C LEU A 118 -6.89 9.04 -13.76
N LEU A 119 -7.42 10.27 -13.74
CA LEU A 119 -7.68 11.00 -12.51
C LEU A 119 -8.70 10.27 -11.63
N GLY A 120 -9.78 9.77 -12.21
CA GLY A 120 -10.80 9.00 -11.50
C GLY A 120 -10.23 7.73 -10.87
N PHE A 121 -9.46 6.95 -11.64
CA PHE A 121 -8.84 5.72 -11.13
C PHE A 121 -7.77 6.00 -10.08
N LEU A 122 -6.96 7.04 -10.22
CA LEU A 122 -5.96 7.41 -9.20
C LEU A 122 -6.62 7.76 -7.86
N TRP A 123 -7.75 8.49 -7.88
CA TRP A 123 -8.50 8.79 -6.66
C TRP A 123 -9.15 7.57 -6.03
N ALA A 124 -9.70 6.66 -6.84
CA ALA A 124 -10.29 5.43 -6.33
C ALA A 124 -9.20 4.50 -5.74
N ASP A 125 -8.14 4.26 -6.50
CA ASP A 125 -7.07 3.33 -6.12
C ASP A 125 -6.26 3.86 -4.92
N VAL A 126 -6.10 5.18 -4.75
CA VAL A 126 -5.42 5.71 -3.55
C VAL A 126 -6.22 5.45 -2.27
N GLY A 127 -7.55 5.41 -2.36
CA GLY A 127 -8.41 5.02 -1.24
C GLY A 127 -8.20 3.56 -0.84
N VAL A 128 -8.11 2.67 -1.83
CA VAL A 128 -7.76 1.25 -1.60
C VAL A 128 -6.37 1.13 -0.98
N TYR A 129 -5.39 1.85 -1.52
CA TYR A 129 -4.03 1.89 -0.98
C TYR A 129 -4.01 2.28 0.51
N ASP A 130 -4.73 3.33 0.90
CA ASP A 130 -4.76 3.79 2.29
C ASP A 130 -5.34 2.74 3.24
N GLU A 131 -6.36 2.01 2.78
CA GLU A 131 -7.04 1.01 3.59
C GLU A 131 -6.17 -0.25 3.75
N VAL A 132 -5.61 -0.78 2.67
CA VAL A 132 -4.72 -1.94 2.71
C VAL A 132 -3.45 -1.60 3.51
N LEU A 133 -2.85 -0.42 3.29
CA LEU A 133 -1.68 0.01 4.04
C LEU A 133 -1.96 0.12 5.55
N ARG A 134 -3.14 0.63 5.92
CA ARG A 134 -3.57 0.69 7.32
C ARG A 134 -3.67 -0.71 7.92
N ASN A 135 -4.23 -1.67 7.20
CA ASN A 135 -4.37 -3.06 7.65
C ASN A 135 -3.00 -3.72 7.85
N VAL A 136 -2.12 -3.64 6.85
CA VAL A 136 -0.74 -4.14 6.92
C VAL A 136 0.01 -3.54 8.11
N ASN A 137 -0.12 -2.23 8.34
CA ASN A 137 0.51 -1.55 9.48
C ASN A 137 -0.11 -1.95 10.82
N PHE A 138 -1.41 -2.27 10.86
CA PHE A 138 -2.04 -2.85 12.04
C PHE A 138 -1.41 -4.22 12.36
N TRP A 139 -1.39 -5.15 11.40
CA TRP A 139 -0.81 -6.47 11.60
C TRP A 139 0.65 -6.43 12.05
N ARG A 140 1.48 -5.61 11.38
CA ARG A 140 2.89 -5.44 11.75
C ARG A 140 3.07 -4.98 13.19
N ARG A 141 2.24 -4.04 13.66
CA ARG A 141 2.29 -3.56 15.04
C ARG A 141 1.89 -4.66 16.01
N GLU A 142 0.84 -5.40 15.68
CA GLU A 142 0.27 -6.42 16.56
C GLU A 142 1.18 -7.65 16.70
N ILE A 143 1.71 -8.15 15.58
CA ILE A 143 2.74 -9.19 15.56
C ILE A 143 3.96 -8.77 16.39
N LYS A 144 4.42 -7.52 16.23
CA LYS A 144 5.55 -6.99 16.99
C LYS A 144 5.24 -6.91 18.49
N ARG A 145 4.02 -6.54 18.88
CA ARG A 145 3.54 -6.53 20.26
C ARG A 145 3.58 -7.95 20.85
N LEU A 146 2.92 -8.91 20.20
CA LEU A 146 2.83 -10.30 20.64
C LEU A 146 4.21 -10.98 20.75
N LYS A 147 5.11 -10.73 19.79
CA LYS A 147 6.49 -11.24 19.85
C LYS A 147 7.23 -10.72 21.09
N ARG A 148 7.06 -9.45 21.45
CA ARG A 148 7.69 -8.87 22.65
C ARG A 148 7.13 -9.48 23.93
N GLU A 149 5.82 -9.66 24.00
CA GLU A 149 5.15 -10.27 25.15
C GLU A 149 5.58 -11.71 25.38
N ARG A 150 5.68 -12.52 24.31
CA ARG A 150 6.23 -13.89 24.41
C ARG A 150 7.67 -13.93 24.91
N VAL A 151 8.51 -12.97 24.49
CA VAL A 151 9.90 -12.88 24.98
C VAL A 151 9.93 -12.52 26.47
N ALA A 152 9.13 -11.55 26.90
CA ALA A 152 9.02 -11.16 28.31
C ALA A 152 8.57 -12.33 29.19
N GLN A 153 7.50 -13.04 28.79
CA GLN A 153 7.00 -14.22 29.50
C GLN A 153 8.06 -15.33 29.63
N ARG A 154 8.87 -15.55 28.58
CA ARG A 154 9.99 -16.51 28.64
C ARG A 154 11.11 -16.10 29.59
N MET A 155 11.33 -14.80 29.78
CA MET A 155 12.31 -14.27 30.74
C MET A 155 11.80 -14.38 32.17
N ASP A 156 10.52 -14.10 32.41
CA ASP A 156 9.90 -14.23 33.74
C ASP A 156 9.83 -15.70 34.21
N LEU A 157 9.60 -16.65 33.30
CA LEU A 157 9.67 -18.09 33.58
C LEU A 157 11.10 -18.60 33.85
N LYS A 158 12.13 -17.81 33.52
CA LYS A 158 13.54 -18.05 33.84
C LYS A 158 14.01 -17.22 35.03
N GLY A 159 13.11 -16.92 35.98
CA GLY A 159 13.45 -16.29 37.25
C GLY A 159 14.71 -16.87 37.91
N PRO A 160 15.41 -16.10 38.77
CA PRO A 160 16.75 -16.42 39.21
C PRO A 160 16.79 -17.85 39.74
N VAL A 161 17.63 -18.67 39.12
CA VAL A 161 18.04 -19.95 39.69
C VAL A 161 18.70 -19.58 41.01
N PHE A 162 17.93 -19.67 42.11
CA PHE A 162 18.47 -19.64 43.45
C PHE A 162 19.36 -20.87 43.52
N ASP A 163 20.66 -20.67 43.26
CA ASP A 163 21.68 -21.66 43.46
C ASP A 163 21.73 -21.90 44.98
N GLY A 164 21.00 -22.92 45.40
CA GLY A 164 20.89 -23.37 46.77
C GLY A 164 22.20 -23.95 47.25
N ARG A 165 23.23 -23.11 47.43
CA ARG A 165 24.38 -23.41 48.28
C ARG A 165 24.01 -23.11 49.72
N ALA A 166 23.14 -23.95 50.27
CA ALA A 166 23.10 -24.20 51.70
C ALA A 166 24.25 -25.16 52.04
N LYS A 167 25.35 -24.62 52.60
CA LYS A 167 26.40 -25.36 53.32
C LYS A 167 27.37 -24.32 53.90
N GLU A 168 27.75 -24.30 55.16
CA GLU A 168 27.51 -25.14 56.33
C GLU A 168 27.97 -24.23 57.49
N MET A 169 27.08 -23.87 58.43
CA MET A 169 27.57 -23.44 59.74
C MET A 169 28.01 -24.73 60.45
N ARG A 170 29.31 -24.86 60.68
CA ARG A 170 29.83 -25.71 61.75
C ARG A 170 30.62 -24.83 62.70
N ASP A 171 30.29 -25.05 63.95
CA ASP A 171 30.81 -24.42 65.17
C ASP A 171 32.34 -24.42 65.28
#